data_AF-A0A147EBT7-F1
#
_entry.id   AF-A0A147EBT7-F1
#
_cell.length_a   1.000
_cell.length_b   1.000
_cell.length_c   1.000
_cell.angle_alpha   90.00
_cell.angle_beta   90.00
_cell.angle_gamma   90.00
#
_symmetry.space_group_name_H-M   'P 1'
#
loop_
_entity.id
_entity.type
_entity.pdbx_description
1 polymer ?
#
loop_
_entity_poly.entity_id
_entity_poly.type
_entity_poly.pdbx_seq_one_letter_code
_entity_poly.pdbx_strand_id
1 'polypeptide(L)'
;MSRPAPIRLDGDTWVIMRSATDHPTAIVNRVTDTAGKARFLVLKWALDPSQRRMTGIFATLEQADASVLYDNTAHIAHAQRKTAGPPNGGGPLHT
;
A
#
# COMPACT_ATOMS: atom_id res chain seq x y z
N MET A 1 6.10 -13.05 -11.32
CA MET A 1 5.94 -13.71 -10.00
C MET A 1 4.52 -13.44 -9.53
N SER A 2 3.78 -14.45 -9.08
CA SER A 2 2.45 -14.21 -8.52
C SER A 2 2.58 -13.50 -7.17
N ARG A 3 1.72 -12.52 -6.92
CA ARG A 3 1.68 -11.82 -5.62
C ARG A 3 1.36 -12.82 -4.50
N PRO A 4 1.91 -12.64 -3.29
CA PRO A 4 1.56 -13.49 -2.17
C PRO A 4 0.07 -13.33 -1.85
N ALA A 5 -0.60 -14.46 -1.58
CA ALA A 5 -2.00 -14.46 -1.18
C ALA A 5 -2.16 -13.78 0.21
N PRO A 6 -3.31 -13.14 0.49
CA PRO A 6 -3.61 -12.63 1.82
C PRO A 6 -3.54 -13.73 2.87
N ILE A 7 -2.87 -13.44 3.99
CA ILE A 7 -2.73 -14.39 5.11
C ILE A 7 -3.95 -14.21 6.00
N ARG A 8 -4.72 -15.28 6.20
CA ARG A 8 -5.90 -15.28 7.06
C ARG A 8 -5.47 -15.34 8.53
N LEU A 9 -5.97 -14.42 9.35
CA LEU A 9 -5.74 -14.43 10.80
C LEU A 9 -6.87 -15.13 11.55
N ASP A 10 -8.12 -14.85 11.14
CA ASP A 10 -9.32 -15.41 11.76
C ASP A 10 -10.48 -15.53 10.75
N GLY A 11 -11.72 -15.61 11.24
CA GLY A 11 -12.93 -15.72 10.43
C GLY A 11 -13.12 -14.59 9.42
N ASP A 12 -12.80 -13.36 9.83
CA ASP A 12 -13.14 -12.11 9.16
C ASP A 12 -11.93 -11.17 8.95
N THR A 13 -10.73 -11.56 9.37
CA THR A 13 -9.54 -10.74 9.22
C THR A 13 -8.44 -11.43 8.41
N TRP A 14 -7.85 -10.66 7.50
CA TRP A 14 -6.67 -11.02 6.71
C TRP A 14 -5.61 -9.93 6.81
N VAL A 15 -4.35 -10.31 6.60
CA VAL A 15 -3.24 -9.38 6.42
C VAL A 15 -2.64 -9.52 5.04
N ILE A 16 -2.21 -8.39 4.48
CA ILE A 16 -1.60 -8.33 3.16
C ILE A 16 -0.15 -7.87 3.33
N MET A 17 0.77 -8.72 2.90
CA MET A 17 2.20 -8.42 2.84
C MET A 17 2.56 -7.86 1.45
N ARG A 18 3.50 -6.92 1.42
CA ARG A 18 4.13 -6.41 0.19
C ARG A 18 5.65 -6.33 0.39
N SER A 19 6.20 -5.12 0.43
CA SER A 19 7.65 -4.90 0.46
C SER A 19 8.26 -5.08 1.85
N ALA A 20 7.50 -4.80 2.92
CA ALA A 20 7.98 -4.96 4.30
C ALA A 20 8.01 -6.43 4.72
N THR A 21 9.04 -6.81 5.49
CA THR A 21 9.26 -8.19 5.96
C THR A 21 8.78 -8.42 7.39
N ASP A 22 8.68 -7.36 8.19
CA ASP A 22 8.40 -7.38 9.63
C ASP A 22 6.98 -6.90 9.99
N HIS A 23 6.29 -6.24 9.06
CA HIS A 23 4.91 -5.80 9.24
C HIS A 23 4.11 -5.87 7.93
N PRO A 24 2.78 -6.06 8.01
CA PRO A 24 1.96 -6.05 6.82
C PRO A 24 1.76 -4.63 6.30
N THR A 25 1.43 -4.52 5.02
CA THR A 25 1.09 -3.23 4.39
C THR A 25 -0.35 -2.83 4.72
N ALA A 26 -1.24 -3.82 4.79
CA ALA A 26 -2.65 -3.59 5.08
C ALA A 26 -3.27 -4.75 5.86
N ILE A 27 -4.37 -4.43 6.54
CA ILE A 27 -5.28 -5.37 7.18
C ILE A 27 -6.60 -5.29 6.43
N VAL A 28 -7.23 -6.43 6.16
CA VAL A 28 -8.56 -6.51 5.57
C VAL A 28 -9.52 -7.08 6.59
N ASN A 29 -10.60 -6.35 6.86
CA ASN A 29 -11.70 -6.81 7.70
C ASN A 29 -12.94 -7.06 6.84
N ARG A 30 -13.55 -8.22 7.00
CA ARG A 30 -14.88 -8.52 6.47
C ARG A 30 -15.91 -8.00 7.45
N VAL A 31 -16.88 -7.26 6.91
CA VAL A 31 -18.09 -6.87 7.61
C VAL A 31 -19.29 -7.21 6.77
N THR A 32 -20.45 -7.24 7.41
CA THR A 32 -21.74 -7.32 6.71
C THR A 32 -22.33 -5.93 6.63
N ASP A 33 -22.64 -5.45 5.42
CA ASP A 33 -23.30 -4.17 5.24
C ASP A 33 -24.79 -4.23 5.63
N THR A 34 -25.47 -3.08 5.61
CA THR A 34 -26.89 -2.98 5.98
C THR A 34 -27.83 -3.77 5.05
N ALA A 35 -27.34 -4.18 3.87
CA ALA A 35 -28.07 -5.03 2.93
C ALA A 35 -27.73 -6.52 3.11
N GLY A 36 -26.99 -6.89 4.16
CA GLY A 36 -26.61 -8.28 4.43
C GLY A 36 -25.46 -8.79 3.56
N LYS A 37 -24.77 -7.93 2.80
CA LYS A 37 -23.69 -8.34 1.89
C LYS A 37 -22.33 -8.20 2.56
N ALA A 38 -21.46 -9.17 2.32
CA ALA A 38 -20.08 -9.11 2.78
C ALA A 38 -19.33 -7.96 2.07
N ARG A 39 -18.61 -7.16 2.85
CA ARG A 39 -17.72 -6.09 2.41
C ARG A 39 -16.37 -6.26 3.03
N PHE A 40 -15.33 -5.99 2.26
CA PHE A 40 -13.94 -6.12 2.66
C PHE A 40 -13.34 -4.73 2.80
N LEU A 41 -13.19 -4.27 4.03
CA LEU A 41 -12.57 -2.98 4.36
C LEU A 41 -11.06 -3.17 4.38
N VAL A 42 -10.35 -2.37 3.59
CA VAL A 42 -8.88 -2.33 3.63
C VAL A 42 -8.47 -1.21 4.56
N LEU A 43 -7.66 -1.54 5.55
CA LEU A 43 -7.05 -0.59 6.47
C LEU A 43 -5.54 -0.58 6.27
N LYS A 44 -4.96 0.61 6.15
CA LYS A 44 -3.51 0.78 6.24
C LYS A 44 -3.04 0.28 7.60
N TRP A 45 -2.00 -0.55 7.60
CA TRP A 45 -1.44 -1.04 8.84
C TRP A 45 -0.82 0.10 9.67
N ALA A 46 -1.01 -0.01 10.98
CA ALA A 46 -0.35 0.80 11.99
C ALA A 46 -0.18 -0.06 13.25
N LEU A 47 0.90 0.18 13.99
CA LEU A 47 1.24 -0.53 15.22
C LEU A 47 0.11 -0.34 16.26
N ASP A 48 -0.30 0.90 16.48
CA ASP A 48 -1.50 1.22 17.24
C ASP A 48 -2.75 1.01 16.35
N PRO A 49 -3.67 0.09 16.71
CA PRO A 49 -4.92 -0.11 15.98
C PRO A 49 -5.76 1.16 15.81
N SER A 50 -5.71 2.10 16.75
CA SER A 50 -6.46 3.37 16.69
C SER A 50 -6.00 4.29 15.56
N GLN A 51 -4.73 4.13 15.13
CA GLN A 51 -4.13 4.91 14.05
C GLN A 51 -4.35 4.29 12.67
N ARG A 52 -4.95 3.11 12.60
CA ARG A 52 -5.29 2.48 11.32
C ARG A 52 -6.31 3.36 10.60
N ARG A 53 -6.13 3.50 9.29
CA ARG A 53 -7.00 4.30 8.44
C ARG A 53 -7.54 3.44 7.31
N MET A 54 -8.84 3.50 7.12
CA MET A 54 -9.50 2.83 6.00
C MET A 54 -9.06 3.48 4.69
N THR A 55 -8.62 2.66 3.74
CA THR A 55 -8.18 3.11 2.40
C THR A 55 -9.16 2.72 1.30
N GLY A 56 -10.04 1.75 1.56
CA GLY A 56 -11.06 1.34 0.59
C GLY A 56 -12.02 0.28 1.13
N ILE A 57 -13.10 0.06 0.38
CA ILE A 57 -14.13 -0.95 0.65
C ILE A 57 -14.41 -1.70 -0.64
N PHE A 58 -14.37 -3.03 -0.61
CA PHE A 58 -14.50 -3.88 -1.78
C PHE A 58 -15.55 -4.96 -1.59
N ALA A 59 -16.03 -5.53 -2.70
CA ALA A 59 -17.02 -6.60 -2.67
C ALA A 59 -16.38 -7.99 -2.44
N THR A 60 -15.10 -8.15 -2.77
CA THR A 60 -14.36 -9.41 -2.62
C THR A 60 -12.98 -9.18 -2.00
N LEU A 61 -12.46 -10.23 -1.35
CA LEU A 61 -11.09 -10.23 -0.82
C LEU A 61 -10.04 -10.04 -1.93
N GLU A 62 -10.28 -10.59 -3.12
CA GLU A 62 -9.37 -10.47 -4.26
C GLU A 62 -9.20 -9.02 -4.73
N GLN A 63 -10.31 -8.27 -4.79
CA GLN A 63 -10.32 -6.84 -5.10
C GLN A 63 -9.61 -6.03 -4.01
N ALA A 64 -9.87 -6.36 -2.74
CA ALA A 64 -9.18 -5.75 -1.60
C ALA A 64 -7.66 -5.98 -1.70
N ASP A 65 -7.22 -7.20 -1.98
CA ASP A 65 -5.82 -7.53 -2.19
C ASP A 65 -5.25 -6.76 -3.39
N ALA A 66 -5.99 -6.64 -4.50
CA ALA A 66 -5.54 -5.91 -5.70
C ALA A 66 -5.33 -4.41 -5.45
N SER A 67 -6.07 -3.83 -4.52
CA SER A 67 -5.93 -2.42 -4.16
C SER A 67 -4.65 -2.07 -3.41
N VAL A 68 -4.00 -3.06 -2.76
CA VAL A 68 -2.80 -2.83 -1.95
C VAL A 68 -1.56 -2.90 -2.83
N LEU A 69 -0.99 -1.73 -3.10
CA LEU A 69 0.18 -1.55 -3.95
C LEU A 69 1.49 -1.84 -3.20
N TYR A 70 2.54 -2.16 -3.96
CA TYR A 70 3.90 -2.24 -3.44
C TYR A 70 4.45 -0.83 -3.18
N ASP A 71 5.28 -0.71 -2.15
CA ASP A 71 6.04 0.51 -1.94
C ASP A 71 7.12 0.62 -3.03
N ASN A 72 6.92 1.58 -3.94
CA ASN A 72 7.85 1.87 -5.04
C ASN A 72 8.78 3.05 -4.73
N THR A 73 8.78 3.60 -3.51
CA THR A 73 9.51 4.83 -3.18
C THR A 73 11.02 4.68 -3.39
N ALA A 74 11.58 3.50 -3.10
CA ALA A 74 12.99 3.19 -3.36
C ALA A 74 13.33 3.20 -4.87
N HIS A 75 12.42 2.68 -5.72
CA HIS A 75 12.59 2.69 -7.17
C HIS A 75 12.52 4.11 -7.75
N ILE A 76 11.58 4.92 -7.24
CA ILE A 76 11.43 6.32 -7.65
C ILE A 76 12.66 7.14 -7.25
N ALA A 77 13.15 6.98 -6.02
CA ALA A 77 14.35 7.67 -5.54
C ALA A 77 15.60 7.31 -6.38
N HIS A 78 15.75 6.04 -6.77
CA HIS A 78 16.85 5.61 -7.64
C HIS A 78 16.76 6.21 -9.05
N ALA A 79 15.55 6.24 -9.63
CA ALA A 79 15.32 6.85 -10.93
C ALA A 79 15.63 8.35 -10.91
N GLN A 80 15.20 9.07 -9.87
CA GLN A 80 15.48 10.50 -9.70
C GLN A 80 16.98 10.82 -9.63
N ARG A 81 17.78 10.00 -8.93
CA ARG A 81 19.24 10.15 -8.90
C ARG A 81 19.90 9.95 -10.26
N LYS A 82 19.36 9.05 -11.10
CA LYS A 82 19.88 8.82 -12.46
C LYS A 82 19.51 9.95 -13.43
N THR A 83 18.39 10.62 -13.22
CA THR A 83 17.94 11.74 -14.07
C THR A 83 18.40 13.11 -13.58
N ALA A 84 19.05 13.19 -12.41
CA ALA A 84 19.67 14.41 -11.93
C ALA A 84 20.92 14.72 -12.78
N GLY A 85 20.72 15.45 -13.88
CA GLY A 85 21.80 16.03 -14.67
C GLY A 85 22.53 17.14 -13.89
N PRO A 86 23.70 17.59 -14.38
CA PRO A 86 24.43 18.70 -13.76
C PRO A 86 23.55 19.95 -13.64
N PRO A 87 23.74 20.79 -12.61
CA PRO A 87 23.07 22.09 -12.53
C PRO A 87 23.48 22.96 -13.72
N ASN A 88 22.64 23.00 -14.75
CA ASN A 88 22.84 23.89 -15.90
C ASN A 88 22.45 25.31 -15.50
N GLY A 89 23.38 26.08 -14.94
CA GLY A 89 23.10 27.46 -14.53
C GLY A 89 24.30 28.17 -13.91
N GLY A 90 25.35 28.40 -14.71
CA GLY A 90 26.54 29.10 -14.26
C GLY A 90 27.41 29.61 -15.40
N GLY A 91 26.81 30.15 -16.45
CA GLY A 91 27.58 30.91 -17.45
C GLY A 91 28.00 32.26 -16.85
N PRO A 92 29.25 32.71 -17.01
CA PRO A 92 29.68 33.99 -16.46
C PRO A 92 28.92 35.13 -17.17
N LEU A 93 28.29 36.00 -16.37
CA LEU A 93 27.82 37.29 -16.85
C LEU A 93 29.05 38.11 -17.25
N HIS A 94 29.25 38.32 -18.55
CA HIS A 94 30.24 39.24 -19.07
C HIS A 94 29.86 40.67 -18.65
N THR A 95 30.74 41.31 -17.89
CA THR A 95 30.76 42.74 -17.55
C THR A 95 31.18 43.60 -18.72
#